data_AF-A0A136IJC7-F1
#
_entry.id   AF-A0A136IJC7-F1
#
_cell.length_a   1.000
_cell.length_b   1.000
_cell.length_c   1.000
_cell.angle_alpha   90.00
_cell.angle_beta   90.00
_cell.angle_gamma   90.00
#
_symmetry.space_group_name_H-M   'P 1'
#
loop_
_entity.id
_entity.type
_entity.pdbx_description
1 polymer ?
#
loop_
_entity_poly.entity_id
_entity_poly.type
_entity_poly.pdbx_seq_one_letter_code
_entity_poly.pdbx_strand_id
1 'polypeptide(L)'
;MSTWRQVISWRATTPKVCSLSPCFLRRIGSSFLQSHYSTMAAPPVEYGYVDGVEHLSDYRPGGYHPIHIDDRLDKRYRIVHKLGHGTFSTAWLAVDEKTSKYVAIKVGTADSDSTEVDILSQLTQSAAS
;
A
#
# COMPACT_ATOMS: atom_id res chain seq x y z
N MET A 1 8.72 29.79 3.49
CA MET A 1 8.37 28.88 4.59
C MET A 1 7.56 27.73 3.99
N SER A 2 8.17 26.56 3.85
CA SER A 2 7.54 25.37 3.29
C SER A 2 6.49 24.88 4.27
N THR A 3 5.22 25.20 4.00
CA THR A 3 4.11 24.81 4.85
C THR A 3 3.89 23.31 4.71
N TRP A 4 4.26 22.55 5.74
CA TRP A 4 3.85 21.15 5.87
C TRP A 4 2.33 21.14 6.08
N ARG A 5 1.57 20.60 5.12
CA ARG A 5 0.13 20.42 5.24
C ARG A 5 -0.25 18.99 4.86
N GLN A 6 -0.96 18.36 5.81
CA GLN A 6 -1.91 17.24 5.68
C GLN A 6 -1.33 15.82 5.74
N VAL A 7 -1.72 15.14 6.83
CA VAL A 7 -1.84 13.68 6.93
C VAL A 7 -3.22 13.32 6.40
N ILE A 8 -3.29 12.53 5.33
CA ILE A 8 -4.58 12.05 4.78
C ILE A 8 -4.92 10.76 5.52
N SER A 9 -5.96 10.81 6.36
CA SER A 9 -6.55 9.62 6.96
C SER A 9 -7.36 8.88 5.90
N TRP A 10 -6.90 7.69 5.51
CA TRP A 10 -7.65 6.78 4.66
C TRP A 10 -8.52 5.86 5.53
N ARG A 11 -9.80 5.69 5.19
CA ARG A 11 -10.60 4.57 5.70
C ARG A 11 -10.61 3.47 4.65
N ALA A 12 -10.10 2.30 5.00
CA ALA A 12 -10.18 1.12 4.15
C ALA A 12 -11.64 0.71 3.94
N THR A 13 -12.11 0.72 2.70
CA THR A 13 -13.34 0.01 2.32
C THR A 13 -12.91 -1.30 1.68
N THR A 14 -13.41 -2.42 2.21
CA THR A 14 -13.07 -3.76 1.74
C THR A 14 -13.70 -4.04 0.36
N PRO A 15 -12.96 -4.55 -0.64
CA PRO A 15 -13.57 -5.09 -1.84
C PRO A 15 -14.16 -6.49 -1.58
N LYS A 16 -15.40 -6.69 -2.03
CA LYS A 16 -16.12 -7.97 -1.99
C LYS A 16 -15.42 -9.00 -2.87
N VAL A 17 -15.09 -10.15 -2.28
CA VAL A 17 -14.57 -11.34 -2.98
C VAL A 17 -15.63 -11.83 -3.96
N CYS A 18 -15.28 -11.89 -5.26
CA CYS A 18 -16.10 -12.53 -6.28
C CYS A 18 -15.88 -14.05 -6.21
N SER A 19 -16.93 -14.79 -5.89
CA SER A 19 -16.96 -16.25 -5.88
C SER A 19 -16.88 -16.82 -7.30
N LEU A 20 -15.77 -17.47 -7.66
CA LEU A 20 -15.71 -18.33 -8.84
C LEU A 20 -16.26 -19.72 -8.49
N SER A 21 -17.32 -20.12 -9.17
CA SER A 21 -17.91 -21.47 -9.10
C SER A 21 -17.11 -22.44 -9.98
N PRO A 22 -16.82 -23.68 -9.54
CA PRO A 22 -16.28 -24.71 -10.41
C PRO A 22 -17.42 -25.56 -10.97
N CYS A 23 -17.64 -25.52 -12.29
CA CYS A 23 -18.52 -26.45 -12.99
C CYS A 23 -17.72 -27.45 -13.83
N PHE A 24 -18.20 -28.70 -13.76
CA PHE A 24 -18.06 -29.81 -14.71
C PHE A 24 -16.98 -30.88 -14.48
N LEU A 25 -17.37 -31.92 -13.74
CA LEU A 25 -16.85 -33.28 -13.91
C LEU A 25 -17.42 -33.92 -15.17
N ARG A 26 -16.57 -34.50 -16.03
CA ARG A 26 -16.93 -35.69 -16.81
C ARG A 26 -15.78 -36.71 -16.80
N ARG A 27 -16.18 -37.95 -16.52
CA ARG A 27 -15.39 -39.18 -16.41
C ARG A 27 -15.52 -39.96 -17.72
N ILE A 28 -14.43 -40.30 -18.38
CA ILE A 28 -14.33 -41.47 -19.30
C ILE A 28 -12.92 -42.08 -19.13
N GLY A 29 -12.87 -43.41 -19.05
CA GLY A 29 -11.73 -44.17 -18.54
C GLY A 29 -10.73 -44.71 -19.58
N SER A 30 -9.55 -45.04 -19.03
CA SER A 30 -8.62 -46.14 -19.34
C SER A 30 -8.20 -46.41 -20.80
N SER A 31 -7.04 -45.88 -21.18
CA SER A 31 -5.92 -46.74 -21.61
C SER A 31 -4.60 -46.00 -21.41
N PHE A 32 -3.71 -46.68 -20.71
CA PHE A 32 -2.42 -46.22 -20.21
C PHE A 32 -1.46 -45.93 -21.38
N LEU A 33 -1.19 -44.65 -21.65
CA LEU A 33 0.12 -44.18 -22.06
C LEU A 33 0.39 -42.90 -21.26
N GLN A 34 1.09 -43.09 -20.14
CA GLN A 34 1.50 -42.03 -19.24
C GLN A 34 2.58 -41.21 -19.92
N SER A 35 2.16 -40.25 -20.75
CA SER A 35 3.03 -39.16 -21.18
C SER A 35 3.47 -38.43 -19.93
N HIS A 36 4.73 -38.61 -19.56
CA HIS A 36 5.42 -37.87 -18.50
C HIS A 36 5.51 -36.39 -18.91
N TYR A 37 4.40 -35.66 -18.84
CA TYR A 37 4.50 -34.24 -18.54
C TYR A 37 4.84 -34.18 -17.05
N SER A 38 6.14 -34.23 -16.75
CA SER A 38 6.63 -33.82 -15.44
C SER A 38 6.07 -32.43 -15.20
N THR A 39 5.18 -32.32 -14.19
CA THR A 39 4.83 -31.05 -13.57
C THR A 39 6.16 -30.40 -13.21
N MET A 40 6.62 -29.44 -14.01
CA MET A 40 7.72 -28.58 -13.62
C MET A 40 7.18 -27.78 -12.43
N ALA A 41 7.37 -28.31 -11.22
CA ALA A 41 7.17 -27.54 -10.01
C ALA A 41 8.09 -26.33 -10.16
N ALA A 42 7.49 -25.13 -10.21
CA ALA A 42 8.26 -23.91 -10.22
C ALA A 42 9.23 -23.98 -9.03
N PRO A 43 10.50 -23.60 -9.21
CA PRO A 43 11.44 -23.58 -8.10
C PRO A 43 10.85 -22.76 -6.95
N PRO A 44 11.07 -23.16 -5.68
CA PRO A 44 10.63 -22.38 -4.53
C PRO A 44 11.08 -20.93 -4.70
N VAL A 45 10.14 -19.99 -4.61
CA VAL A 45 10.47 -18.57 -4.64
C VAL A 45 11.21 -18.24 -3.35
N GLU A 46 12.53 -18.16 -3.42
CA GLU A 46 13.37 -17.71 -2.32
C GLU A 46 13.29 -16.18 -2.24
N TYR A 47 12.52 -15.67 -1.28
CA TYR A 47 12.42 -14.24 -1.03
C TYR A 47 13.69 -13.77 -0.29
N GLY A 48 14.55 -13.03 -0.99
CA GLY A 48 15.70 -12.36 -0.37
C GLY A 48 15.24 -11.14 0.45
N TYR A 49 15.79 -11.00 1.66
CA TYR A 49 15.62 -9.78 2.44
C TYR A 49 16.43 -8.65 1.80
N VAL A 50 15.75 -7.57 1.44
CA VAL A 50 16.40 -6.35 0.97
C VAL A 50 16.58 -5.44 2.17
N ASP A 51 17.82 -5.05 2.45
CA ASP A 51 18.09 -4.14 3.56
C ASP A 51 17.59 -2.72 3.25
N GLY A 52 17.06 -2.03 4.26
CA GLY A 52 16.55 -0.66 4.14
C GLY A 52 15.18 -0.49 3.47
N VAL A 53 14.40 -1.56 3.30
CA VAL A 53 12.99 -1.49 2.90
C VAL A 53 12.08 -2.08 3.97
N GLU A 54 10.82 -1.67 3.98
CA GLU A 54 9.81 -2.22 4.89
C GLU A 54 9.50 -3.68 4.57
N HIS A 55 8.98 -4.37 5.58
CA HIS A 55 8.61 -5.76 5.44
C HIS A 55 7.28 -5.87 4.68
N LEU A 56 7.25 -6.72 3.66
CA LEU A 56 6.02 -7.00 2.89
C LEU A 56 4.87 -7.49 3.78
N SER A 57 5.17 -8.13 4.91
CA SER A 57 4.19 -8.60 5.89
C SER A 57 3.41 -7.47 6.60
N ASP A 58 3.91 -6.24 6.54
CA ASP A 58 3.28 -5.08 7.18
C ASP A 58 2.18 -4.47 6.31
N TYR A 59 2.07 -4.88 5.04
CA TYR A 59 0.94 -4.57 4.16
C TYR A 59 -0.24 -5.50 4.45
N ARG A 60 -0.86 -5.31 5.61
CA ARG A 60 -1.98 -6.11 6.13
C ARG A 60 -3.07 -5.20 6.69
N PRO A 61 -4.28 -5.72 6.99
CA PRO A 61 -5.27 -4.96 7.75
C PRO A 61 -4.66 -4.40 9.06
N GLY A 62 -4.83 -3.11 9.28
CA GLY A 62 -4.19 -2.38 10.40
C GLY A 62 -2.78 -1.85 10.10
N GLY A 63 -2.07 -2.39 9.11
CA GLY A 63 -0.71 -2.00 8.75
C GLY A 63 -0.62 -0.91 7.68
N TYR A 64 0.42 -0.97 6.84
CA TYR A 64 0.69 0.03 5.81
C TYR A 64 -0.39 0.05 4.72
N HIS A 65 -0.63 1.25 4.18
CA HIS A 65 -1.45 1.43 3.00
C HIS A 65 -0.64 1.18 1.72
N PRO A 66 -1.11 0.30 0.80
CA PRO A 66 -0.48 0.16 -0.51
C PRO A 66 -0.70 1.42 -1.36
N ILE A 67 0.39 2.03 -1.83
CA ILE A 67 0.40 3.23 -2.67
C ILE A 67 1.32 2.99 -3.85
N HIS A 68 0.88 3.38 -5.04
CA HIS A 68 1.63 3.27 -6.28
C HIS A 68 2.04 4.65 -6.80
N ILE A 69 3.08 4.68 -7.65
CA ILE A 69 3.43 5.88 -8.40
C ILE A 69 2.23 6.28 -9.28
N ASP A 70 2.00 7.59 -9.42
CA ASP A 70 0.87 8.22 -10.10
C ASP A 70 -0.52 8.06 -9.44
N ASP A 71 -0.61 7.42 -8.27
CA ASP A 71 -1.81 7.48 -7.45
C ASP A 71 -2.15 8.94 -7.07
N ARG A 72 -3.45 9.24 -6.98
CA ARG A 72 -3.94 10.57 -6.57
C ARG A 72 -4.58 10.50 -5.19
N LEU A 73 -3.83 10.93 -4.18
CA LEU A 73 -4.35 11.08 -2.83
C LEU A 73 -5.20 12.35 -2.75
N ASP A 74 -6.38 12.24 -2.12
CA ASP A 74 -7.37 13.32 -2.00
C ASP A 74 -7.69 14.01 -3.35
N LYS A 75 -7.61 13.26 -4.46
CA LYS A 75 -7.83 13.77 -5.84
C LYS A 75 -6.98 15.02 -6.18
N ARG A 76 -5.86 15.23 -5.49
CA ARG A 76 -5.05 16.45 -5.58
C ARG A 76 -3.56 16.17 -5.62
N TYR A 77 -3.10 15.21 -4.83
CA TYR A 77 -1.67 14.94 -4.68
C TYR A 77 -1.29 13.72 -5.50
N ARG A 78 -0.59 13.94 -6.60
CA ARG A 78 -0.09 12.85 -7.45
C ARG A 78 1.23 12.33 -6.90
N ILE A 79 1.30 11.04 -6.60
CA ILE A 79 2.51 10.39 -6.07
C ILE A 79 3.58 10.31 -7.15
N VAL A 80 4.81 10.71 -6.81
CA VAL A 80 5.97 10.75 -7.72
C VAL A 80 7.03 9.73 -7.33
N HIS A 81 7.36 9.65 -6.04
CA HIS A 81 8.39 8.74 -5.55
C HIS A 81 8.20 8.42 -4.07
N LYS A 82 8.77 7.31 -3.62
CA LYS A 82 8.81 6.97 -2.20
C LYS A 82 10.04 7.61 -1.55
N LEU A 83 9.85 8.31 -0.44
CA LEU A 83 10.95 8.94 0.31
C LEU A 83 11.51 8.02 1.40
N GLY A 84 10.68 7.12 1.93
CA GLY A 84 11.12 6.14 2.91
C GLY A 84 9.97 5.51 3.68
N HIS A 85 10.32 4.74 4.70
CA HIS A 85 9.39 4.17 5.67
C HIS A 85 9.94 4.32 7.08
N GLY A 86 9.04 4.29 8.05
CA GLY A 86 9.34 4.07 9.46
C GLY A 86 8.33 3.10 10.03
N THR A 87 8.49 2.68 11.29
CA THR A 87 7.68 1.62 11.90
C THR A 87 6.16 1.82 11.76
N PHE A 88 5.68 3.07 11.83
CA PHE A 88 4.25 3.39 11.85
C PHE A 88 3.76 4.20 10.63
N SER A 89 4.63 4.46 9.66
CA SER A 89 4.23 5.26 8.49
C SER A 89 5.16 5.10 7.29
N THR A 90 4.68 5.50 6.13
CA THR A 90 5.50 5.66 4.92
C THR A 90 5.51 7.13 4.49
N ALA A 91 6.62 7.57 3.91
CA ALA A 91 6.80 8.93 3.41
C ALA A 91 6.93 8.94 1.89
N TRP A 92 6.23 9.86 1.24
CA TRP A 92 6.10 9.93 -0.22
C TRP A 92 6.32 11.35 -0.74
N LEU A 93 7.01 11.46 -1.87
CA LEU A 93 7.09 12.67 -2.67
C LEU A 93 5.85 12.73 -3.57
N ALA A 94 5.15 13.84 -3.53
CA ALA A 94 4.00 14.09 -4.39
C ALA A 94 4.07 15.48 -5.02
N VAL A 95 3.33 15.66 -6.11
CA VAL A 95 3.04 16.97 -6.68
C VAL A 95 1.62 17.34 -6.28
N ASP A 96 1.46 18.51 -5.66
CA ASP A 96 0.18 19.15 -5.49
C ASP A 96 -0.29 19.72 -6.83
N GLU A 97 -1.26 19.08 -7.48
CA GLU A 97 -1.76 19.47 -8.80
C GLU A 97 -2.46 20.84 -8.79
N LYS A 98 -2.88 21.36 -7.62
CA LYS A 98 -3.48 22.70 -7.53
C LYS A 98 -2.43 23.82 -7.50
N THR A 99 -1.31 23.60 -6.83
CA THR A 99 -0.26 24.62 -6.69
C THR A 99 0.97 24.37 -7.56
N SER A 100 1.01 23.21 -8.24
CA SER A 100 2.17 22.73 -9.02
C SER A 100 3.47 22.68 -8.21
N LYS A 101 3.38 22.38 -6.91
CA LYS A 101 4.53 22.30 -6.00
C LYS A 101 4.77 20.87 -5.53
N TYR A 102 6.04 20.54 -5.31
CA TYR A 102 6.43 19.30 -4.64
C TYR A 102 6.10 19.40 -3.14
N VAL A 103 5.53 18.32 -2.61
CA VAL A 103 5.17 18.17 -1.20
C VAL A 103 5.58 16.78 -0.71
N ALA A 104 5.84 16.66 0.59
CA ALA A 104 6.04 15.37 1.25
C ALA A 104 4.74 14.96 1.94
N ILE A 105 4.31 13.72 1.73
CA ILE A 105 3.11 13.13 2.33
C ILE A 105 3.55 11.99 3.23
N LYS A 106 3.11 12.05 4.49
CA LYS A 106 3.26 10.96 5.45
C LYS A 106 1.93 10.22 5.57
N VAL A 107 1.96 8.90 5.41
CA VAL A 107 0.80 8.02 5.51
C VAL A 107 1.02 7.05 6.65
N GLY A 108 0.22 7.18 7.71
CA GLY A 108 0.26 6.28 8.88
C GLY A 108 -0.27 4.89 8.58
N THR A 109 0.04 3.93 9.43
CA THR A 109 -0.62 2.61 9.45
C THR A 109 -2.11 2.77 9.77
N ALA A 110 -2.94 1.83 9.35
CA ALA A 110 -4.39 1.88 9.61
C ALA A 110 -4.75 1.83 11.11
N ASP A 111 -3.87 1.28 11.95
CA ASP A 111 -4.02 1.21 13.40
C ASP A 111 -3.41 2.41 14.16
N SER A 112 -2.81 3.36 13.43
CA SER A 112 -2.22 4.56 14.04
C SER A 112 -3.28 5.44 14.72
N ASP A 113 -2.90 6.05 15.85
CA ASP A 113 -3.75 6.99 16.57
C ASP A 113 -3.75 8.39 15.93
N SER A 114 -4.74 9.22 16.30
CA SER A 114 -4.79 10.61 15.82
C SER A 114 -3.91 11.55 16.62
N THR A 115 -3.26 11.09 17.70
CA THR A 115 -2.54 11.91 18.67
C THR A 115 -1.48 12.78 18.00
N GLU A 116 -0.72 12.21 17.05
CA GLU A 116 0.28 12.97 16.30
C GLU A 116 -0.36 14.14 15.52
N VAL A 117 -1.46 13.87 14.82
CA VAL A 117 -2.18 14.88 14.02
C VAL A 117 -2.76 15.96 14.92
N ASP A 118 -3.32 15.56 16.06
CA ASP A 118 -3.97 16.46 17.01
C ASP A 118 -2.95 17.43 17.64
N ILE A 119 -1.79 16.92 18.07
CA ILE A 119 -0.69 17.74 18.62
C ILE A 119 -0.17 18.71 17.55
N LEU A 120 0.09 18.23 16.33
CA LEU A 120 0.60 19.07 15.24
C LEU A 120 -0.40 20.18 14.87
N SER A 121 -1.70 19.87 14.91
CA SER A 121 -2.76 20.86 14.69
C SER A 121 -2.72 21.96 15.75
N GLN A 122 -2.61 21.59 17.03
CA GLN A 122 -2.54 22.56 18.14
C GLN A 122 -1.33 23.49 18.02
N LEU A 123 -0.14 22.93 17.76
CA LEU A 123 1.09 23.72 17.58
C LEU A 123 0.98 24.70 16.40
N THR A 124 0.37 24.25 15.31
CA THR A 124 0.16 25.09 14.13
C THR A 124 -0.80 26.24 14.41
N GLN A 125 -1.85 25.99 15.20
CA GLN A 125 -2.82 27.03 15.60
C GLN A 125 -2.19 28.05 16.54
N SER A 126 -1.41 27.59 17.53
CA SER A 126 -0.72 28.50 18.47
C SER A 126 0.33 29.36 17.79
N ALA A 127 0.97 28.87 16.72
CA ALA A 127 1.97 29.64 15.96
C ALA A 127 1.35 30.69 15.03
N ALA A 128 0.02 30.66 14.83
CA ALA A 128 -0.71 31.61 14.00
C ALA A 128 -1.39 32.73 14.82
N SER A 129 -1.34 32.66 16.15
CA SER A 129 -1.81 33.68 17.09
C SER A 129 -0.67 34.57 17.58
#